data_AF-A0A660YDH7-F1
#
_entry.id   AF-A0A660YDH7-F1
#
_cell.length_a   1.000
_cell.length_b   1.000
_cell.length_c   1.000
_cell.angle_alpha   90.00
_cell.angle_beta   90.00
_cell.angle_gamma   90.00
#
_symmetry.space_group_name_H-M   'P 1'
#
loop_
_entity.id
_entity.type
_entity.pdbx_description
1 polymer ?
#
loop_
_entity_poly.entity_id
_entity_poly.type
_entity_poly.pdbx_seq_one_letter_code
_entity_poly.pdbx_strand_id
1 'polypeptide(L)' 'MDLFTSARKEDIARGAPLAARMRPRTLEEFVGQGHILGKGKLLRRA' A
#
# COMPACT_ATOMS: atom_id res chain seq x y z
N MET A 1 7.32 10.41 15.65
CA MET A 1 6.21 9.45 15.80
C MET A 1 5.86 9.44 17.27
N ASP A 2 4.66 9.90 17.60
CA ASP A 2 4.16 9.94 18.98
C ASP A 2 3.78 8.52 19.46
N LEU A 3 3.93 8.26 20.76
CA LEU A 3 3.70 6.95 21.39
C LEU A 3 2.27 6.45 21.13
N PHE A 4 1.30 7.35 21.08
CA PHE A 4 -0.11 7.03 20.84
C PHE A 4 -0.43 6.70 19.36
N THR A 5 0.42 7.12 18.41
CA THR A 5 0.19 6.84 16.99
C THR A 5 0.44 5.38 16.61
N SER A 6 1.40 4.72 17.26
CA SER A 6 1.78 3.34 16.95
C SER A 6 0.72 2.34 17.40
N ALA A 7 0.25 2.47 18.66
CA ALA A 7 -0.82 1.62 19.20
C ALA A 7 -2.10 1.71 18.36
N ARG A 8 -2.48 2.93 17.96
CA ARG A 8 -3.66 3.16 17.10
C ARG A 8 -3.53 2.49 15.73
N LYS A 9 -2.32 2.47 15.14
CA LYS A 9 -2.07 1.79 13.86
C LYS A 9 -2.25 0.27 13.98
N GLU A 10 -1.78 -0.32 15.07
CA GLU A 10 -1.91 -1.77 15.32
C GLU A 10 -3.36 -2.21 15.51
N ASP A 11 -4.16 -1.40 16.21
CA ASP A 11 -5.59 -1.67 16.39
C ASP A 11 -6.35 -1.62 15.07
N ILE A 12 -6.07 -0.59 14.25
CA ILE A 12 -6.65 -0.47 12.90
C ILE A 12 -6.26 -1.67 12.03
N ALA A 13 -4.99 -2.10 12.07
CA ALA A 13 -4.52 -3.23 11.28
C ALA A 13 -5.21 -4.56 11.67
N ARG A 14 -5.45 -4.78 12.97
CA ARG A 14 -6.15 -5.99 13.47
C ARG A 14 -7.63 -6.01 13.07
N GLY A 15 -8.31 -4.87 13.16
CA GLY A 15 -9.74 -4.76 12.81
C GLY A 15 -10.03 -4.58 11.31
N ALA A 16 -9.01 -4.40 10.47
CA ALA A 16 -9.20 -4.08 9.06
C ALA A 16 -9.83 -5.25 8.26
N PRO A 17 -10.73 -4.96 7.31
CA PRO A 17 -11.29 -5.98 6.41
C PRO A 17 -10.20 -6.57 5.51
N LEU A 18 -10.45 -7.77 4.96
CA LEU A 18 -9.49 -8.49 4.12
C LEU A 18 -8.96 -7.63 2.96
N ALA A 19 -9.84 -6.91 2.26
CA ALA A 19 -9.45 -6.04 1.15
C ALA A 19 -8.43 -4.97 1.57
N ALA A 20 -8.58 -4.39 2.76
CA ALA A 20 -7.63 -3.41 3.28
C ALA A 20 -6.28 -4.05 3.65
N ARG A 21 -6.30 -5.29 4.17
CA ARG A 21 -5.08 -6.05 4.47
C ARG A 21 -4.33 -6.51 3.22
N MET A 22 -5.03 -6.69 2.09
CA MET A 22 -4.45 -7.06 0.81
C MET A 22 -3.95 -5.87 -0.02
N ARG A 23 -4.02 -4.64 0.51
CA ARG A 23 -3.57 -3.45 -0.22
C ARG A 23 -2.06 -3.57 -0.54
N PRO A 24 -1.65 -3.37 -1.81
CA PRO A 24 -0.25 -3.36 -2.21
C PRO A 24 0.56 -2.32 -1.41
N ARG A 25 1.75 -2.72 -0.95
CA ARG A 25 2.71 -1.85 -0.27
C ARG A 25 3.72 -1.23 -1.21
N THR A 26 3.89 -1.85 -2.38
CA THR A 26 4.79 -1.37 -3.43
C THR A 26 4.07 -1.33 -4.78
N LEU A 27 4.64 -0.63 -5.76
CA LEU A 27 4.08 -0.58 -7.11
C LEU A 27 4.23 -1.92 -7.83
N GLU A 28 5.20 -2.75 -7.46
CA GLU A 28 5.41 -4.10 -7.99
C GLU A 28 4.29 -5.07 -7.60
N GLU A 29 3.69 -4.88 -6.43
CA GLU A 29 2.56 -5.68 -5.93
C GLU A 29 1.22 -5.28 -6.60
N PHE A 30 1.18 -4.17 -7.36
CA PHE A 30 -0.04 -3.68 -7.98
C PHE A 30 -0.37 -4.43 -9.27
N VAL A 31 -1.46 -5.20 -9.26
CA VAL A 31 -1.87 -6.05 -10.38
C VAL A 31 -2.70 -5.30 -11.43
N GLY A 32 -2.46 -5.59 -12.71
CA GLY A 32 -3.30 -5.14 -13.83
C GLY A 32 -2.94 -3.79 -14.47
N GLN A 33 -2.06 -3.00 -13.85
CA GLN A 33 -1.73 -1.64 -14.31
C GLN A 33 -0.36 -1.53 -15.02
N GLY A 34 0.10 -2.60 -15.66
CA GLY A 34 1.42 -2.63 -16.32
C GLY A 34 1.61 -1.60 -17.44
N HIS A 35 0.53 -1.19 -18.11
CA HIS A 35 0.59 -0.21 -19.21
C HIS A 35 0.99 1.20 -18.74
N ILE A 36 0.73 1.54 -17.47
CA ILE A 36 1.04 2.85 -16.86
C ILE A 36 2.09 2.76 -15.73
N LEU A 37 2.14 1.65 -14.98
CA LEU A 37 3.09 1.44 -13.87
C LEU A 37 4.28 0.54 -14.25
N GLY A 38 4.35 0.07 -15.50
CA GLY A 38 5.45 -0.75 -16.00
C GLY A 38 6.81 -0.05 -15.95
N LYS A 39 7.88 -0.84 -16.01
CA LYS A 39 9.25 -0.30 -16.08
C LYS A 39 9.37 0.69 -17.24
N GLY A 40 9.95 1.86 -16.97
CA GLY A 40 10.16 2.90 -17.96
C GLY A 40 8.97 3.83 -18.22
N LYS A 41 7.81 3.59 -17.60
CA LYS A 41 6.67 4.51 -17.67
C LYS A 41 6.86 5.73 -16.78
N LEU A 42 6.29 6.87 -17.18
CA LEU A 42 6.43 8.15 -16.49
C LEU A 42 5.99 8.07 -15.02
N LEU A 43 4.85 7.43 -14.76
CA LEU A 43 4.30 7.30 -13.40
C LEU A 43 5.12 6.40 -12.47
N ARG A 44 6.03 5.58 -13.00
CA ARG A 44 6.93 4.76 -12.17
C ARG A 44 8.21 5.50 -11.77
N ARG A 45 8.52 6.61 -12.44
CA ARG A 45 9.77 7.40 -12.24
C ARG A 45 9.55 8.71 -11.49
N ALA A 46 8.29 9.12 -11.33
CA ALA A 46 7.89 10.36 -10.65
C ALA A 46 7.90 10.20 -9.13
#